data_AF-A0A9Q8Z3M0-F1
#
_entry.id   AF-A0A9Q8Z3M0-F1
#
_cell.length_a   1.000
_cell.length_b   1.000
_cell.length_c   1.000
_cell.angle_alpha   90.00
_cell.angle_beta   90.00
_cell.angle_gamma   90.00
#
_symmetry.space_group_name_H-M   'P 1'
#
loop_
_entity.id
_entity.type
_entity.pdbx_description
1 polymer ?
#
loop_
_entity_poly.entity_id
_entity_poly.type
_entity_poly.pdbx_seq_one_letter_code
_entity_poly.pdbx_strand_id
1 'polypeptide(L)'
;MDFNTAAPPATMKYRSQAANDSPANNSTLADKDEKPVFFFDIDNCLYPKSLEIHRMMAELIDKFFQEHLSLSQEDATELHYRYYREYGLAIEGLVRHHKVDALEYNSKVDDALPLEDVIKPDLELRKLIEDIDTSKVRLWLFTNAYINHGKRVVKLLQVDDLFEGITYCDYGSEKFACKPHADMFDKAMAEAGIKSNEKCYFVDDSYINCKAAEERGWKTAHLLDKNDPAPEKPASKYQIRSLQELRNVFPEVFKILIPTKQQTHLIPTPLMSQPSKQYQIMSSASNANNITDTSDPPAPQSTTLPPTHPFNPTLHITPVPAPAPSAPTVKPARTPLLRLELRDVSSAGAHAFLRLIHASDALSHAVDTVLTHLYRGMPQSDIPGTRSVTLVLRDMDGVAYTTGLELDDEHKEIHFNTSYISSVAPARQKEEIMGVLVHEMVHCWQRDGLGTAPTGLTEGVADWVRLKAGYAPPHWKRRTDCEWDAGYERTGYFLEWLEKEHGEDVVRRINGALRACKYEEERVWKECCGKGVKELWEEYKKCFEEESK
;
A
#
# COMPACT_ATOMS: atom_id res chain seq x y z
N MET A 1 5.68 18.68 63.79
CA MET A 1 5.48 19.85 62.90
C MET A 1 4.64 19.35 61.75
N ASP A 2 3.34 19.62 61.85
CA ASP A 2 2.39 19.47 60.74
C ASP A 2 2.77 20.40 59.59
N PHE A 3 2.53 19.98 58.34
CA PHE A 3 1.72 20.75 57.38
C PHE A 3 1.31 19.86 56.18
N ASN A 4 0.00 19.69 56.09
CA ASN A 4 -0.86 19.65 54.90
C ASN A 4 -0.69 18.59 53.80
N THR A 5 -1.60 17.62 53.92
CA THR A 5 -2.43 17.02 52.87
C THR A 5 -2.95 18.01 51.82
N ALA A 6 -2.67 17.75 50.54
CA ALA A 6 -3.50 18.17 49.42
C ALA A 6 -3.80 16.94 48.56
N ALA A 7 -5.10 16.66 48.36
CA ALA A 7 -5.58 15.53 47.57
C ALA A 7 -5.23 15.70 46.08
N PRO A 8 -4.93 14.61 45.35
CA PRO A 8 -4.77 14.68 43.91
C PRO A 8 -6.13 14.98 43.23
N PRO A 9 -6.16 15.77 42.14
CA PRO A 9 -7.37 16.02 41.39
C PRO A 9 -7.87 14.73 40.73
N ALA A 10 -9.20 14.61 40.62
CA ALA A 10 -9.91 13.43 40.19
C ALA A 10 -9.37 12.86 38.86
N THR A 11 -8.78 11.67 38.94
CA THR A 11 -8.47 10.83 37.78
C THR A 11 -9.75 10.50 37.03
N MET A 12 -9.82 10.91 35.76
CA MET A 12 -10.85 10.53 34.80
C MET A 12 -11.01 9.00 34.80
N LYS A 13 -12.21 8.51 35.10
CA LYS A 13 -12.55 7.09 34.94
C LYS A 13 -12.96 6.86 33.48
N TYR A 14 -12.08 6.25 32.70
CA TYR A 14 -12.43 5.73 31.38
C TYR A 14 -13.40 4.57 31.58
N ARG A 15 -14.56 4.64 30.91
CA ARG A 15 -15.61 3.63 30.99
C ARG A 15 -15.25 2.48 30.06
N SER A 16 -14.86 1.33 30.60
CA SER A 16 -14.67 0.09 29.84
C SER A 16 -15.91 -0.80 29.93
N GLN A 17 -16.26 -1.40 28.79
CA GLN A 17 -17.21 -2.51 28.53
C GLN A 17 -18.73 -2.21 28.52
N ALA A 18 -19.33 -2.54 27.38
CA ALA A 18 -20.65 -3.16 27.28
C ALA A 18 -20.62 -4.23 26.17
N ALA A 19 -21.31 -5.33 26.41
CA ALA A 19 -21.28 -6.58 25.66
C ALA A 19 -22.08 -6.55 24.34
N ASN A 20 -21.74 -7.49 23.46
CA ASN A 20 -22.38 -7.85 22.20
C ASN A 20 -23.91 -7.95 22.30
N ASP A 21 -24.61 -7.23 21.42
CA ASP A 21 -25.90 -7.65 20.87
C ASP A 21 -26.05 -7.09 19.45
N SER A 22 -26.35 -7.99 18.49
CA SER A 22 -26.54 -7.70 17.07
C SER A 22 -27.78 -6.83 16.80
N PRO A 23 -27.78 -5.88 15.83
CA PRO A 23 -28.99 -5.13 15.53
C PRO A 23 -29.79 -5.75 14.38
N ALA A 24 -30.99 -6.21 14.71
CA ALA A 24 -32.09 -6.31 13.75
C ALA A 24 -32.66 -4.91 13.47
N ASN A 25 -32.99 -4.68 12.20
CA ASN A 25 -33.43 -3.42 11.62
C ASN A 25 -34.78 -2.95 12.20
N ASN A 26 -34.79 -1.86 12.96
CA ASN A 26 -36.01 -1.12 13.31
C ASN A 26 -35.66 0.33 13.73
N SER A 27 -35.71 1.27 12.78
CA SER A 27 -35.55 2.70 13.07
C SER A 27 -36.72 3.19 13.93
N THR A 28 -36.41 3.68 15.13
CA THR A 28 -37.38 4.30 16.04
C THR A 28 -37.09 5.79 16.16
N LEU A 29 -38.06 6.57 16.62
CA LEU A 29 -38.01 8.03 16.78
C LEU A 29 -36.79 8.58 17.56
N ALA A 30 -36.02 7.72 18.24
CA ALA A 30 -34.78 8.06 18.95
C ALA A 30 -33.57 8.40 18.04
N ASP A 31 -33.53 7.94 16.79
CA ASP A 31 -32.39 8.22 15.88
C ASP A 31 -32.33 9.69 15.42
N LYS A 32 -33.42 10.45 15.57
CA LYS A 32 -33.47 11.87 15.18
C LYS A 32 -32.68 12.78 16.12
N ASP A 33 -32.46 12.37 17.37
CA ASP A 33 -31.75 13.17 18.39
C ASP A 33 -30.28 12.77 18.57
N GLU A 34 -29.79 11.81 17.79
CA GLU A 34 -28.38 11.40 17.84
C GLU A 34 -27.47 12.57 17.39
N LYS A 35 -26.60 13.04 18.29
CA LYS A 35 -25.72 14.19 18.05
C LYS A 35 -24.51 13.78 17.20
N PRO A 36 -24.20 14.48 16.09
CA PRO A 36 -23.04 14.20 15.25
C PRO A 36 -21.72 14.14 16.02
N VAL A 37 -20.77 13.36 15.48
CA VAL A 37 -19.42 13.22 16.03
C VAL A 37 -18.42 13.63 14.96
N PHE A 38 -17.43 14.44 15.35
CA PHE A 38 -16.29 14.80 14.52
C PHE A 38 -15.04 14.11 15.07
N PHE A 39 -14.58 13.13 14.30
CA PHE A 39 -13.38 12.36 14.54
C PHE A 39 -12.15 13.08 13.97
N PHE A 40 -11.09 13.15 14.77
CA PHE A 40 -9.81 13.74 14.39
C PHE A 40 -8.72 12.69 14.52
N ASP A 41 -7.99 12.45 13.44
CA ASP A 41 -6.69 11.80 13.55
C ASP A 41 -5.69 12.68 14.32
N ILE A 42 -4.64 12.07 14.85
CA ILE A 42 -3.64 12.74 15.70
C ILE A 42 -2.35 13.01 14.92
N ASP A 43 -1.65 11.95 14.52
CA ASP A 43 -0.29 12.01 13.99
C ASP A 43 -0.27 12.64 12.60
N ASN A 44 0.57 13.65 12.37
CA ASN A 44 0.59 14.48 11.14
C ASN A 44 -0.73 15.24 10.83
N CYS A 45 -1.78 15.07 11.63
CA CYS A 45 -3.05 15.77 11.52
C CYS A 45 -3.16 16.94 12.50
N LEU A 46 -3.13 16.68 13.81
CA LEU A 46 -3.20 17.74 14.84
C LEU A 46 -1.89 18.53 14.97
N TYR A 47 -0.80 17.98 14.46
CA TYR A 47 0.47 18.69 14.31
C TYR A 47 1.02 18.45 12.91
N PRO A 48 1.80 19.37 12.33
CA PRO A 48 2.25 19.24 10.96
C PRO A 48 3.33 18.16 10.81
N LYS A 49 3.31 17.48 9.66
CA LYS A 49 4.34 16.51 9.23
C LYS A 49 5.77 17.06 9.28
N SER A 50 5.92 18.39 9.15
CA SER A 50 7.19 19.11 9.24
C SER A 50 7.91 18.99 10.60
N LEU A 51 7.24 18.49 11.65
CA LEU A 51 7.91 18.17 12.92
C LEU A 51 8.74 16.87 12.84
N GLU A 52 8.67 16.13 11.73
CA GLU A 52 9.44 14.91 11.47
C GLU A 52 9.29 13.81 12.55
N ILE A 53 8.22 13.83 13.34
CA ILE A 53 7.97 12.82 14.38
C ILE A 53 7.81 11.42 13.74
N HIS A 54 7.17 11.34 12.57
CA HIS A 54 7.08 10.10 11.80
C HIS A 54 8.46 9.52 11.43
N ARG A 55 9.46 10.38 11.20
CA ARG A 55 10.83 9.96 10.91
C ARG A 55 11.54 9.46 12.16
N MET A 56 11.39 10.16 13.30
CA MET A 56 11.91 9.69 14.59
C MET A 56 11.29 8.35 14.99
N MET A 57 9.99 8.19 14.73
CA MET A 57 9.27 6.94 14.96
C MET A 57 9.84 5.85 14.06
N ALA A 58 10.00 6.09 12.75
CA ALA A 58 10.62 5.14 11.82
C ALA A 58 12.02 4.69 12.27
N GLU A 59 12.88 5.61 12.72
CA GLU A 59 14.21 5.27 13.25
C GLU A 59 14.14 4.35 14.47
N LEU A 60 13.17 4.55 15.37
CA LEU A 60 12.97 3.68 16.53
C LEU A 60 12.37 2.33 16.16
N ILE A 61 11.43 2.29 15.20
CA ILE A 61 10.87 1.04 14.65
C ILE A 61 12.00 0.22 14.04
N ASP A 62 12.78 0.82 13.16
CA ASP A 62 13.86 0.12 12.47
C ASP A 62 14.93 -0.36 13.46
N LYS A 63 15.23 0.44 14.50
CA LYS A 63 16.12 0.02 15.58
C LYS A 63 15.54 -1.17 16.37
N PHE A 64 14.24 -1.15 16.68
CA PHE A 64 13.58 -2.25 17.36
C PHE A 64 13.67 -3.54 16.54
N PHE A 65 13.43 -3.44 15.24
CA PHE A 65 13.51 -4.56 14.29
C PHE A 65 14.94 -5.12 14.23
N GLN A 66 15.96 -4.27 14.13
CA GLN A 66 17.36 -4.71 14.18
C GLN A 66 17.68 -5.48 15.46
N GLU A 67 17.31 -4.94 16.62
CA GLU A 67 17.64 -5.53 17.92
C GLU A 67 16.88 -6.85 18.18
N HIS A 68 15.58 -6.92 17.84
CA HIS A 68 14.73 -8.08 18.17
C HIS A 68 14.75 -9.17 17.11
N LEU A 69 14.98 -8.82 15.85
CA LEU A 69 14.96 -9.76 14.73
C LEU A 69 16.37 -10.04 14.18
N SER A 70 17.42 -9.42 14.75
CA SER A 70 18.80 -9.54 14.28
C SER A 70 18.96 -9.17 12.79
N LEU A 71 18.19 -8.16 12.36
CA LEU A 71 18.19 -7.64 10.99
C LEU A 71 19.26 -6.56 10.81
N SER A 72 19.67 -6.31 9.57
CA SER A 72 20.42 -5.09 9.25
C SER A 72 19.49 -3.86 9.29
N GLN A 73 20.05 -2.66 9.28
CA GLN A 73 19.27 -1.42 9.21
C GLN A 73 18.40 -1.38 7.94
N GLU A 74 18.93 -1.84 6.80
CA GLU A 74 18.21 -1.84 5.52
C GLU A 74 17.03 -2.82 5.54
N ASP A 75 17.25 -4.00 6.11
CA ASP A 75 16.26 -5.06 6.28
C ASP A 75 15.13 -4.67 7.24
N ALA A 76 15.51 -3.99 8.35
CA ALA A 76 14.56 -3.46 9.31
C ALA A 76 13.66 -2.39 8.67
N THR A 77 14.24 -1.47 7.90
CA THR A 77 13.49 -0.45 7.16
C THR A 77 12.56 -1.09 6.13
N GLU A 78 13.03 -2.06 5.34
CA GLU A 78 12.20 -2.76 4.35
C GLU A 78 11.04 -3.54 5.01
N LEU A 79 11.32 -4.29 6.08
CA LEU A 79 10.31 -5.04 6.81
C LEU A 79 9.25 -4.11 7.44
N HIS A 80 9.69 -2.96 7.97
CA HIS A 80 8.81 -1.92 8.47
C HIS A 80 7.88 -1.43 7.37
N TYR A 81 8.41 -1.01 6.22
CA TYR A 81 7.59 -0.55 5.09
C TYR A 81 6.64 -1.63 4.58
N ARG A 82 7.08 -2.88 4.50
CA ARG A 82 6.24 -4.00 4.08
C ARG A 82 5.07 -4.19 5.03
N TYR A 83 5.32 -4.24 6.34
CA TYR A 83 4.26 -4.42 7.33
C TYR A 83 3.31 -3.23 7.41
N TYR A 84 3.82 -2.02 7.28
CA TYR A 84 2.96 -0.85 7.17
C TYR A 84 2.04 -0.92 5.94
N ARG A 85 2.56 -1.35 4.78
CA ARG A 85 1.78 -1.48 3.55
C ARG A 85 0.75 -2.62 3.61
N GLU A 86 1.12 -3.76 4.18
CA GLU A 86 0.27 -4.95 4.24
C GLU A 86 -0.82 -4.85 5.31
N TYR A 87 -0.50 -4.28 6.48
CA TYR A 87 -1.38 -4.31 7.65
C TYR A 87 -1.85 -2.92 8.10
N GLY A 88 -1.43 -1.83 7.45
CA GLY A 88 -1.73 -0.46 7.88
C GLY A 88 -1.01 -0.02 9.16
N LEU A 89 -0.30 -0.93 9.82
CA LEU A 89 0.48 -0.68 11.04
C LEU A 89 1.63 -1.69 11.15
N ALA A 90 2.87 -1.21 11.31
CA ALA A 90 4.06 -2.07 11.32
C ALA A 90 4.06 -3.13 12.44
N ILE A 91 3.53 -2.79 13.63
CA ILE A 91 3.46 -3.70 14.78
C ILE A 91 2.53 -4.89 14.55
N GLU A 92 1.55 -4.77 13.66
CA GLU A 92 0.67 -5.91 13.34
C GLU A 92 1.46 -7.05 12.67
N GLY A 93 2.34 -6.72 11.73
CA GLY A 93 3.21 -7.71 11.11
C GLY A 93 4.19 -8.33 12.11
N LEU A 94 4.77 -7.52 13.01
CA LEU A 94 5.65 -8.01 14.06
C LEU A 94 4.98 -9.01 15.01
N VAL A 95 3.77 -8.70 15.46
CA VAL A 95 3.02 -9.57 16.38
C VAL A 95 2.64 -10.87 15.68
N ARG A 96 2.15 -10.77 14.43
CA ARG A 96 1.65 -11.90 13.65
C ARG A 96 2.76 -12.88 13.25
N HIS A 97 3.91 -12.36 12.81
CA HIS A 97 4.97 -13.17 12.19
C HIS A 97 6.17 -13.42 13.11
N HIS A 98 6.41 -12.53 14.07
CA HIS A 98 7.61 -12.56 14.91
C HIS A 98 7.31 -12.75 16.40
N LYS A 99 6.04 -12.88 16.79
CA LYS A 99 5.61 -13.08 18.20
C LYS A 99 6.15 -12.00 19.14
N VAL A 100 6.31 -10.79 18.63
CA VAL A 100 6.72 -9.62 19.42
C VAL A 100 5.59 -9.26 20.38
N ASP A 101 5.94 -8.89 21.62
CA ASP A 101 5.00 -8.28 22.55
C ASP A 101 4.74 -6.82 22.12
N ALA A 102 3.49 -6.52 21.77
CA ALA A 102 3.11 -5.21 21.25
C ALA A 102 3.24 -4.07 22.28
N LEU A 103 3.11 -4.38 23.57
CA LEU A 103 3.31 -3.39 24.64
C LEU A 103 4.80 -3.14 24.89
N GLU A 104 5.64 -4.17 24.74
CA GLU A 104 7.09 -3.98 24.74
C GLU A 104 7.53 -3.10 23.57
N TYR A 105 7.05 -3.38 22.36
CA TYR A 105 7.29 -2.53 21.19
C TYR A 105 6.87 -1.07 21.44
N ASN A 106 5.66 -0.84 21.96
CA ASN A 106 5.17 0.50 22.29
C ASN A 106 6.11 1.25 23.23
N SER A 107 6.64 0.56 24.24
CA SER A 107 7.56 1.16 25.21
C SER A 107 8.88 1.61 24.60
N LYS A 108 9.28 1.01 23.48
CA LYS A 108 10.56 1.23 22.79
C LYS A 108 10.45 2.16 21.58
N VAL A 109 9.24 2.33 21.05
CA VAL A 109 8.96 3.14 19.87
C VAL A 109 8.18 4.39 20.30
N ASP A 110 6.86 4.29 20.42
CA ASP A 110 5.97 5.42 20.69
C ASP A 110 6.30 6.13 22.02
N ASP A 111 6.39 5.38 23.12
CA ASP A 111 6.65 5.97 24.44
C ASP A 111 8.09 6.51 24.55
N ALA A 112 9.02 6.01 23.72
CA ALA A 112 10.42 6.41 23.72
C ALA A 112 10.69 7.72 22.95
N LEU A 113 9.73 8.21 22.17
CA LEU A 113 9.87 9.46 21.42
C LEU A 113 10.06 10.65 22.38
N PRO A 114 10.99 11.59 22.11
CA PRO A 114 11.20 12.79 22.91
C PRO A 114 10.19 13.89 22.56
N LEU A 115 8.89 13.59 22.68
CA LEU A 115 7.82 14.49 22.23
C LEU A 115 7.83 15.86 22.91
N GLU A 116 8.27 15.95 24.18
CA GLU A 116 8.33 17.20 24.94
C GLU A 116 9.31 18.22 24.32
N ASP A 117 10.32 17.74 23.60
CA ASP A 117 11.32 18.58 22.95
C ASP A 117 10.78 19.20 21.67
N VAL A 118 9.90 18.47 20.96
CA VAL A 118 9.44 18.79 19.60
C VAL A 118 8.05 19.42 19.60
N ILE A 119 7.08 18.81 20.30
CA ILE A 119 5.69 19.29 20.34
C ILE A 119 5.58 20.41 21.38
N LYS A 120 5.07 21.56 20.94
CA LYS A 120 4.77 22.72 21.77
C LYS A 120 3.27 23.03 21.73
N PRO A 121 2.73 23.77 22.71
CA PRO A 121 1.35 24.22 22.68
C PRO A 121 1.02 24.97 21.38
N ASP A 122 -0.10 24.63 20.76
CA ASP A 122 -0.57 25.26 19.52
C ASP A 122 -1.86 26.04 19.78
N LEU A 123 -1.71 27.36 19.94
CA LEU A 123 -2.82 28.26 20.21
C LEU A 123 -3.76 28.43 19.01
N GLU A 124 -3.27 28.25 17.78
CA GLU A 124 -4.08 28.37 16.58
C GLU A 124 -4.96 27.14 16.39
N LEU A 125 -4.40 25.95 16.64
CA LEU A 125 -5.14 24.69 16.69
C LEU A 125 -6.18 24.71 17.81
N ARG A 126 -5.77 25.10 19.03
CA ARG A 126 -6.70 25.18 20.17
C ARG A 126 -7.88 26.07 19.84
N LYS A 127 -7.62 27.27 19.30
CA LYS A 127 -8.67 28.21 18.91
C LYS A 127 -9.58 27.64 17.81
N LEU A 128 -9.02 26.92 16.83
CA LEU A 128 -9.82 26.26 15.80
C LEU A 128 -10.80 25.27 16.42
N ILE A 129 -10.34 24.41 17.33
CA ILE A 129 -11.17 23.40 17.99
C ILE A 129 -12.20 24.08 18.91
N GLU A 130 -11.81 25.14 19.64
CA GLU A 130 -12.72 25.94 20.48
C GLU A 130 -13.82 26.64 19.64
N ASP A 131 -13.57 26.97 18.38
CA ASP A 131 -14.56 27.57 17.48
C ASP A 131 -15.59 26.54 16.95
N ILE A 132 -15.36 25.24 17.14
CA ILE A 132 -16.33 24.20 16.83
C ILE A 132 -17.50 24.31 17.82
N ASP A 133 -18.72 24.23 17.30
CA ASP A 133 -19.95 24.35 18.08
C ASP A 133 -20.26 23.03 18.78
N THR A 134 -19.65 22.84 19.96
CA THR A 134 -19.85 21.65 20.79
C THR A 134 -21.26 21.51 21.33
N SER A 135 -22.19 22.44 21.07
CA SER A 135 -23.63 22.20 21.29
C SER A 135 -24.24 21.33 20.20
N LYS A 136 -23.68 21.35 18.98
CA LYS A 136 -24.17 20.63 17.79
C LYS A 136 -23.40 19.36 17.47
N VAL A 137 -22.10 19.35 17.71
CA VAL A 137 -21.23 18.22 17.37
C VAL A 137 -20.40 17.81 18.60
N ARG A 138 -20.01 16.55 18.69
CA ARG A 138 -19.13 16.00 19.71
C ARG A 138 -17.75 15.80 19.10
N LEU A 139 -16.69 16.01 19.88
CA LEU A 139 -15.31 15.89 19.39
C LEU A 139 -14.66 14.63 19.91
N TRP A 140 -14.04 13.86 19.02
CA TRP A 140 -13.48 12.55 19.33
C TRP A 140 -12.13 12.36 18.64
N LEU A 141 -11.16 11.79 19.34
CA LEU A 141 -9.85 11.45 18.75
C LEU A 141 -9.91 10.04 18.15
N PHE A 142 -9.29 9.83 17.00
CA PHE A 142 -9.31 8.55 16.29
C PHE A 142 -7.96 8.23 15.64
N THR A 143 -7.11 7.47 16.34
CA THR A 143 -5.71 7.23 15.98
C THR A 143 -5.38 5.73 15.84
N ASN A 144 -4.36 5.40 15.03
CA ASN A 144 -3.74 4.07 14.98
C ASN A 144 -2.64 3.86 16.04
N ALA A 145 -2.21 4.91 16.72
CA ALA A 145 -1.25 4.82 17.82
C ALA A 145 -1.89 4.21 19.08
N TYR A 146 -1.05 3.79 20.04
CA TYR A 146 -1.54 3.37 21.35
C TYR A 146 -1.99 4.55 22.20
N ILE A 147 -2.81 4.29 23.22
CA ILE A 147 -3.45 5.31 24.07
C ILE A 147 -2.46 6.25 24.77
N ASN A 148 -1.27 5.76 25.16
CA ASN A 148 -0.27 6.57 25.86
C ASN A 148 0.24 7.70 24.97
N HIS A 149 0.65 7.37 23.74
CA HIS A 149 1.12 8.31 22.74
C HIS A 149 0.08 9.36 22.40
N GLY A 150 -1.14 8.91 22.03
CA GLY A 150 -2.23 9.82 21.66
C GLY A 150 -2.52 10.84 22.76
N LYS A 151 -2.60 10.41 24.03
CA LYS A 151 -2.82 11.32 25.17
C LYS A 151 -1.65 12.27 25.41
N ARG A 152 -0.42 11.81 25.24
CA ARG A 152 0.79 12.61 25.43
C ARG A 152 0.84 13.74 24.39
N VAL A 153 0.57 13.44 23.13
CA VAL A 153 0.49 14.43 22.04
C VAL A 153 -0.54 15.51 22.34
N VAL A 154 -1.81 15.16 22.60
CA VAL A 154 -2.86 16.17 22.78
C VAL A 154 -2.67 17.01 24.04
N LYS A 155 -2.02 16.46 25.08
CA LYS A 155 -1.64 17.20 26.28
C LYS A 155 -0.53 18.21 26.00
N LEU A 156 0.47 17.85 25.21
CA LEU A 156 1.55 18.76 24.81
C LEU A 156 1.05 19.90 23.91
N LEU A 157 0.12 19.58 23.01
CA LEU A 157 -0.59 20.56 22.17
C LEU A 157 -1.57 21.45 22.96
N GLN A 158 -1.92 21.05 24.20
CA GLN A 158 -2.93 21.70 25.05
C GLN A 158 -4.32 21.74 24.42
N VAL A 159 -4.77 20.60 23.91
CA VAL A 159 -6.12 20.43 23.33
C VAL A 159 -6.86 19.23 23.91
N ASP A 160 -6.28 18.52 24.88
CA ASP A 160 -6.83 17.31 25.47
C ASP A 160 -8.18 17.52 26.16
N ASP A 161 -8.39 18.69 26.77
CA ASP A 161 -9.62 19.08 27.44
C ASP A 161 -10.80 19.36 26.48
N LEU A 162 -10.52 19.43 25.17
CA LEU A 162 -11.52 19.76 24.14
C LEU A 162 -12.18 18.52 23.52
N PHE A 163 -11.66 17.32 23.77
CA PHE A 163 -12.19 16.06 23.21
C PHE A 163 -12.91 15.22 24.27
N GLU A 164 -14.03 14.61 23.90
CA GLU A 164 -14.83 13.78 24.82
C GLU A 164 -14.28 12.37 25.00
N GLY A 165 -13.48 11.89 24.05
CA GLY A 165 -12.95 10.53 24.04
C GLY A 165 -11.88 10.30 22.99
N ILE A 166 -11.28 9.11 23.05
CA ILE A 166 -10.24 8.64 22.15
C ILE A 166 -10.50 7.19 21.79
N THR A 167 -10.58 6.92 20.49
CA THR A 167 -10.48 5.57 19.91
C THR A 167 -9.06 5.39 19.39
N TYR A 168 -8.40 4.36 19.90
CA TYR A 168 -7.00 4.04 19.62
C TYR A 168 -6.87 2.56 19.21
N CYS A 169 -5.75 2.19 18.59
CA CYS A 169 -5.43 0.80 18.31
C CYS A 169 -4.98 0.12 19.62
N ASP A 170 -5.71 -0.87 20.10
CA ASP A 170 -5.40 -1.50 21.39
C ASP A 170 -4.34 -2.59 21.24
N TYR A 171 -3.08 -2.25 21.52
CA TYR A 171 -1.95 -3.18 21.48
C TYR A 171 -2.01 -4.26 22.57
N GLY A 172 -2.90 -4.13 23.56
CA GLY A 172 -3.19 -5.19 24.53
C GLY A 172 -4.21 -6.23 24.04
N SER A 173 -4.85 -6.00 22.88
CA SER A 173 -5.84 -6.91 22.28
C SER A 173 -5.17 -8.00 21.45
N GLU A 174 -5.75 -9.20 21.42
CA GLU A 174 -5.30 -10.30 20.54
C GLU A 174 -5.48 -9.98 19.05
N LYS A 175 -6.49 -9.18 18.72
CA LYS A 175 -6.76 -8.70 17.36
C LYS A 175 -6.65 -7.18 17.33
N PHE A 176 -5.77 -6.66 16.48
CA PHE A 176 -5.66 -5.23 16.25
C PHE A 176 -6.77 -4.76 15.33
N ALA A 177 -7.51 -3.75 15.79
CA ALA A 177 -8.34 -2.93 14.93
C ALA A 177 -7.54 -1.65 14.66
N CYS A 178 -7.22 -1.40 13.40
CA CYS A 178 -6.53 -0.19 12.95
C CYS A 178 -7.18 0.33 11.65
N LYS A 179 -7.07 1.62 11.39
CA LYS A 179 -7.47 2.23 10.11
C LYS A 179 -6.53 1.69 9.02
N PRO A 180 -7.02 1.37 7.81
CA PRO A 180 -8.34 1.69 7.27
C PRO A 180 -9.40 0.57 7.44
N HIS A 181 -9.17 -0.44 8.28
CA HIS A 181 -10.07 -1.58 8.39
C HIS A 181 -11.44 -1.21 8.97
N ALA A 182 -12.49 -1.85 8.45
CA ALA A 182 -13.88 -1.54 8.78
C ALA A 182 -14.18 -1.70 10.28
N ASP A 183 -13.55 -2.67 10.95
CA ASP A 183 -13.74 -2.94 12.37
C ASP A 183 -13.20 -1.81 13.26
N MET A 184 -12.17 -1.07 12.82
CA MET A 184 -11.67 0.10 13.53
C MET A 184 -12.66 1.29 13.46
N PHE A 185 -13.32 1.48 12.33
CA PHE A 185 -14.41 2.47 12.20
C PHE A 185 -15.63 2.05 13.04
N ASP A 186 -16.01 0.77 13.02
CA ASP A 186 -17.10 0.25 13.85
C ASP A 186 -16.80 0.42 15.35
N LYS A 187 -15.54 0.17 15.76
CA LYS A 187 -15.07 0.46 17.12
C LYS A 187 -15.21 1.94 17.47
N ALA A 188 -14.77 2.84 16.59
CA ALA A 188 -14.88 4.29 16.81
C ALA A 188 -16.33 4.73 16.99
N MET A 189 -17.23 4.22 16.15
CA MET A 189 -18.66 4.51 16.23
C MET A 189 -19.27 4.00 17.53
N ALA A 190 -18.96 2.76 17.91
CA ALA A 190 -19.46 2.15 19.14
C ALA A 190 -18.95 2.89 20.39
N GLU A 191 -17.67 3.22 20.46
CA GLU A 191 -17.05 3.94 21.59
C GLU A 191 -17.56 5.38 21.71
N ALA A 192 -17.75 6.06 20.57
CA ALA A 192 -18.37 7.38 20.53
C ALA A 192 -19.88 7.33 20.77
N GLY A 193 -20.53 6.15 20.68
CA GLY A 193 -21.97 5.99 20.83
C GLY A 193 -22.78 6.60 19.68
N ILE A 194 -22.24 6.56 18.46
CA ILE A 194 -22.89 6.99 17.21
C ILE A 194 -23.23 5.77 16.35
N LYS A 195 -24.41 5.74 15.74
CA LYS A 195 -24.89 4.67 14.86
C LYS A 195 -24.98 5.11 13.41
N SER A 196 -25.29 6.39 13.16
CA SER A 196 -25.42 6.91 11.80
C SER A 196 -24.08 7.33 11.20
N ASN A 197 -23.69 6.69 10.09
CA ASN A 197 -22.51 7.09 9.31
C ASN A 197 -22.61 8.52 8.78
N GLU A 198 -23.79 8.97 8.37
CA GLU A 198 -24.01 10.33 7.81
C GLU A 198 -23.77 11.45 8.84
N LYS A 199 -23.80 11.10 10.13
CA LYS A 199 -23.54 12.00 11.27
C LYS A 199 -22.08 11.96 11.73
N CYS A 200 -21.21 11.23 11.04
CA CYS A 200 -19.78 11.18 11.31
C CYS A 200 -19.02 12.15 10.40
N TYR A 201 -18.25 13.04 11.00
CA TYR A 201 -17.29 13.92 10.33
C TYR A 201 -15.88 13.41 10.61
N PHE A 202 -14.96 13.55 9.66
CA PHE A 202 -13.61 13.03 9.82
C PHE A 202 -12.55 13.86 9.10
N VAL A 203 -11.41 14.01 9.75
CA VAL A 203 -10.20 14.61 9.17
C VAL A 203 -8.99 13.75 9.52
N ASP A 204 -8.18 13.44 8.52
CA ASP A 204 -7.02 12.55 8.58
C ASP A 204 -6.07 12.90 7.41
N ASP A 205 -4.77 12.66 7.56
CA ASP A 205 -3.77 12.92 6.52
C ASP A 205 -3.59 11.73 5.57
N SER A 206 -3.97 10.52 5.99
CA SER A 206 -3.82 9.29 5.23
C SER A 206 -4.92 9.14 4.17
N TYR A 207 -4.47 9.02 2.91
CA TYR A 207 -5.33 8.79 1.75
C TYR A 207 -6.27 7.59 1.95
N ILE A 208 -5.73 6.46 2.38
CA ILE A 208 -6.50 5.21 2.52
C ILE A 208 -7.51 5.28 3.66
N ASN A 209 -7.20 6.01 4.75
CA ASN A 209 -8.13 6.23 5.86
C ASN A 209 -9.29 7.12 5.41
N CYS A 210 -8.98 8.24 4.73
CA CYS A 210 -10.01 9.14 4.22
C CYS A 210 -10.91 8.47 3.18
N LYS A 211 -10.33 7.67 2.28
CA LYS A 211 -11.08 6.90 1.30
C LYS A 211 -12.01 5.88 1.95
N ALA A 212 -11.53 5.14 2.95
CA ALA A 212 -12.36 4.18 3.68
C ALA A 212 -13.53 4.85 4.42
N ALA A 213 -13.29 6.03 5.02
CA ALA A 213 -14.32 6.82 5.68
C ALA A 213 -15.38 7.36 4.69
N GLU A 214 -14.95 7.93 3.56
CA GLU A 214 -15.83 8.43 2.50
C GLU A 214 -16.69 7.29 1.91
N GLU A 215 -16.09 6.13 1.61
CA GLU A 215 -16.80 4.95 1.11
C GLU A 215 -17.85 4.42 2.10
N ARG A 216 -17.67 4.64 3.40
CA ARG A 216 -18.63 4.29 4.46
C ARG A 216 -19.76 5.33 4.62
N GLY A 217 -19.64 6.50 3.99
CA GLY A 217 -20.60 7.59 4.08
C GLY A 217 -20.29 8.62 5.18
N TRP A 218 -19.07 8.66 5.71
CA TRP A 218 -18.63 9.73 6.61
C TRP A 218 -18.30 11.00 5.80
N LYS A 219 -18.58 12.17 6.37
CA LYS A 219 -18.19 13.47 5.80
C LYS A 219 -16.71 13.70 6.04
N THR A 220 -15.88 13.49 5.03
CA THR A 220 -14.44 13.37 5.19
C THR A 220 -13.65 14.51 4.53
N ALA A 221 -12.66 15.04 5.24
CA ALA A 221 -11.68 16.00 4.72
C ALA A 221 -10.28 15.38 4.77
N HIS A 222 -9.67 15.20 3.61
CA HIS A 222 -8.30 14.70 3.49
C HIS A 222 -7.31 15.85 3.65
N LEU A 223 -6.48 15.80 4.69
CA LEU A 223 -5.45 16.80 4.97
C LEU A 223 -4.16 16.46 4.22
N LEU A 224 -3.81 17.29 3.24
CA LEU A 224 -2.54 17.18 2.51
C LEU A 224 -1.50 18.10 3.16
N ASP A 225 -0.23 17.68 3.17
CA ASP A 225 0.85 18.61 3.46
C ASP A 225 0.85 19.75 2.43
N LYS A 226 1.33 20.94 2.83
CA LYS A 226 1.36 22.13 1.96
C LYS A 226 2.08 21.88 0.64
N ASN A 227 3.12 21.04 0.66
CA ASN A 227 3.96 20.80 -0.50
C ASN A 227 3.57 19.54 -1.30
N ASP A 228 2.73 18.67 -0.75
CA ASP A 228 2.39 17.41 -1.40
C ASP A 228 1.49 17.67 -2.64
N PRO A 229 1.75 17.01 -3.79
CA PRO A 229 0.85 17.10 -4.92
C PRO A 229 -0.52 16.54 -4.54
N ALA A 230 -1.59 17.13 -5.08
CA ALA A 230 -2.91 16.54 -4.91
C ALA A 230 -2.94 15.18 -5.65
N PRO A 231 -3.50 14.11 -5.05
CA PRO A 231 -3.64 12.83 -5.73
C PRO A 231 -4.56 12.97 -6.96
N GLU A 232 -4.29 12.22 -8.02
CA GLU A 232 -5.09 12.28 -9.26
C GLU A 232 -6.57 11.98 -9.01
N LYS A 233 -6.85 11.06 -8.07
CA LYS A 233 -8.19 10.76 -7.57
C LYS A 233 -8.29 11.20 -6.12
N PRO A 234 -9.15 12.17 -5.77
CA PRO A 234 -9.34 12.57 -4.38
C PRO A 234 -9.74 11.39 -3.48
N ALA A 235 -9.16 11.31 -2.28
CA ALA A 235 -9.53 10.30 -1.28
C ALA A 235 -10.97 10.48 -0.79
N SER A 236 -11.39 11.74 -0.66
CA SER A 236 -12.68 12.16 -0.14
C SER A 236 -13.20 13.36 -0.93
N LYS A 237 -14.46 13.74 -0.68
CA LYS A 237 -15.08 14.90 -1.32
C LYS A 237 -14.31 16.20 -1.08
N TYR A 238 -13.72 16.35 0.10
CA TYR A 238 -12.96 17.54 0.49
C TYR A 238 -11.47 17.20 0.63
N GLN A 239 -10.62 18.07 0.09
CA GLN A 239 -9.17 18.07 0.29
C GLN A 239 -8.76 19.44 0.83
N ILE A 240 -8.01 19.44 1.91
CA ILE A 240 -7.57 20.65 2.61
C ILE A 240 -6.05 20.63 2.79
N ARG A 241 -5.41 21.79 2.93
CA ARG A 241 -3.97 21.92 3.23
C ARG A 241 -3.70 22.57 4.59
N SER A 242 -4.77 22.90 5.29
CA SER A 242 -4.76 23.43 6.64
C SER A 242 -6.06 23.05 7.34
N LEU A 243 -5.98 22.68 8.62
CA LEU A 243 -7.17 22.45 9.44
C LEU A 243 -8.06 23.70 9.52
N GLN A 244 -7.53 24.91 9.28
CA GLN A 244 -8.36 26.12 9.21
C GLN A 244 -9.41 26.08 8.08
N GLU A 245 -9.16 25.32 7.02
CA GLU A 245 -10.09 25.15 5.90
C GLU A 245 -11.31 24.30 6.27
N LEU A 246 -11.29 23.60 7.42
CA LEU A 246 -12.47 22.92 7.98
C LEU A 246 -13.67 23.86 8.14
N ARG A 247 -13.41 25.15 8.40
CA ARG A 247 -14.44 26.19 8.47
C ARG A 247 -15.21 26.39 7.16
N ASN A 248 -14.56 26.10 6.03
CA ASN A 248 -15.13 26.26 4.70
C ASN A 248 -15.82 24.97 4.23
N VAL A 249 -15.25 23.81 4.57
CA VAL A 249 -15.77 22.51 4.09
C VAL A 249 -16.87 21.95 4.99
N PHE A 250 -16.82 22.24 6.29
CA PHE A 250 -17.83 21.85 7.29
C PHE A 250 -18.35 23.08 8.06
N PRO A 251 -18.83 24.15 7.39
CA PRO A 251 -19.25 25.38 8.08
C PRO A 251 -20.36 25.14 9.12
N GLU A 252 -21.17 24.08 8.94
CA GLU A 252 -22.27 23.75 9.84
C GLU A 252 -21.81 23.27 11.23
N VAL A 253 -20.57 22.80 11.38
CA VAL A 253 -20.02 22.32 12.66
C VAL A 253 -19.42 23.45 13.49
N PHE A 254 -19.17 24.62 12.89
CA PHE A 254 -18.57 25.77 13.57
C PHE A 254 -19.61 26.72 14.16
N LYS A 255 -19.21 27.48 15.18
CA LYS A 255 -20.01 28.56 15.75
C LYS A 255 -20.23 29.64 14.70
N ILE A 256 -21.44 30.18 14.62
CA ILE A 256 -21.71 31.34 13.77
C ILE A 256 -20.99 32.54 14.39
N LEU A 257 -19.96 33.04 13.70
CA LEU A 257 -19.31 34.29 14.07
C LEU A 257 -20.31 35.44 13.87
N ILE A 258 -21.03 35.82 14.93
CA ILE A 258 -21.76 37.09 14.94
C ILE A 258 -20.69 38.18 15.03
N PRO A 259 -20.57 39.09 14.05
CA PRO A 259 -19.58 40.14 14.12
C PRO A 259 -19.90 41.06 15.31
N THR A 260 -19.13 40.97 16.39
CA THR A 260 -19.12 42.00 17.43
C THR A 260 -18.66 43.31 16.78
N LYS A 261 -19.54 44.31 16.76
CA LYS A 261 -19.25 45.68 16.30
C LYS A 261 -17.96 46.17 16.96
N GLN A 262 -16.86 46.21 16.22
CA GLN A 262 -15.66 46.94 16.63
C GLN A 262 -15.57 48.28 15.89
N GLN A 263 -15.28 49.28 16.72
CA GLN A 263 -15.13 50.71 16.46
C GLN A 263 -14.23 51.00 15.26
N THR A 264 -14.75 51.82 14.35
CA THR A 264 -14.01 52.44 13.25
C THR A 264 -12.93 53.38 13.76
N HIS A 265 -11.66 53.04 13.57
CA HIS A 265 -10.57 54.02 13.53
C HIS A 265 -10.12 54.20 12.08
N LEU A 266 -10.39 55.40 11.56
CA LEU A 266 -10.00 55.91 10.25
C LEU A 266 -8.50 56.24 10.22
N ILE A 267 -7.75 55.70 9.25
CA ILE A 267 -6.48 56.26 8.75
C ILE A 267 -6.44 56.07 7.21
N PRO A 268 -5.91 57.04 6.43
CA PRO A 268 -6.37 57.33 5.06
C PRO A 268 -5.57 56.68 3.93
N THR A 269 -6.25 56.61 2.78
CA THR A 269 -5.81 56.15 1.45
C THR A 269 -4.69 56.98 0.84
N PRO A 270 -3.77 56.36 0.05
CA PRO A 270 -3.08 57.04 -1.05
C PRO A 270 -3.54 56.55 -2.43
N LEU A 271 -3.42 57.47 -3.38
CA LEU A 271 -3.99 57.52 -4.72
C LEU A 271 -3.33 56.55 -5.73
N MET A 272 -4.11 56.20 -6.76
CA MET A 272 -3.81 55.33 -7.90
C MET A 272 -2.56 55.71 -8.72
N SER A 273 -1.86 54.70 -9.24
CA SER A 273 -1.14 54.77 -10.53
C SER A 273 -1.22 53.43 -11.27
N GLN A 274 -1.27 53.52 -12.60
CA GLN A 274 -1.77 52.54 -13.59
C GLN A 274 -0.71 51.51 -14.08
N PRO A 275 -1.08 50.52 -14.94
CA PRO A 275 -0.47 49.19 -14.95
C PRO A 275 0.71 49.03 -15.92
N SER A 276 1.65 48.17 -15.56
CA SER A 276 2.80 47.78 -16.40
C SER A 276 2.72 46.31 -16.84
N LYS A 277 2.29 46.16 -18.09
CA LYS A 277 2.70 45.22 -19.14
C LYS A 277 3.20 43.80 -18.77
N GLN A 278 2.37 42.88 -19.23
CA GLN A 278 2.54 41.47 -19.56
C GLN A 278 3.65 41.26 -20.62
N TYR A 279 4.59 40.35 -20.36
CA TYR A 279 5.54 39.86 -21.36
C TYR A 279 4.94 38.66 -22.09
N GLN A 280 4.65 38.87 -23.38
CA GLN A 280 4.27 37.85 -24.34
C GLN A 280 5.49 37.57 -25.21
N ILE A 281 5.94 36.32 -25.23
CA ILE A 281 6.99 35.84 -26.12
C ILE A 281 6.33 35.55 -27.46
N MET A 282 6.67 36.33 -28.49
CA MET A 282 6.41 35.99 -29.89
C MET A 282 7.66 36.18 -30.74
N SER A 283 7.80 35.23 -31.63
CA SER A 283 8.78 35.05 -32.69
C SER A 283 9.14 36.33 -33.46
N SER A 284 10.42 36.48 -33.76
CA SER A 284 10.90 37.31 -34.87
C SER A 284 11.75 36.49 -35.81
N ALA A 285 11.25 36.29 -37.02
CA ALA A 285 12.05 35.98 -38.20
C ALA A 285 12.68 37.28 -38.72
N SER A 286 13.93 37.23 -39.17
CA SER A 286 14.55 38.25 -40.01
C SER A 286 15.60 37.61 -40.92
N ASN A 287 15.54 38.00 -42.18
CA ASN A 287 16.22 37.44 -43.35
C ASN A 287 17.76 37.55 -43.34
N ALA A 288 18.36 36.45 -43.79
CA ALA A 288 19.40 36.31 -44.82
C ALA A 288 20.40 37.45 -45.10
N ASN A 289 21.69 37.12 -44.96
CA ASN A 289 22.63 37.16 -46.09
C ASN A 289 23.87 36.26 -45.86
N ASN A 290 23.99 35.25 -46.74
CA ASN A 290 25.19 34.61 -47.31
C ASN A 290 26.47 34.48 -46.45
N ILE A 291 26.72 33.28 -45.93
CA ILE A 291 27.99 32.55 -46.14
C ILE A 291 27.64 31.09 -46.39
N THR A 292 27.96 30.61 -47.59
CA THR A 292 27.91 29.21 -47.99
C THR A 292 29.08 28.46 -47.35
N ASP A 293 28.81 27.53 -46.44
CA ASP A 293 29.71 26.41 -46.19
C ASP A 293 28.87 25.19 -45.76
N THR A 294 28.71 24.27 -46.70
CA THR A 294 28.05 22.99 -46.51
C THR A 294 29.11 21.95 -46.13
N SER A 295 29.13 21.52 -44.87
CA SER A 295 29.63 20.19 -44.52
C SER A 295 28.94 19.73 -43.23
N ASP A 296 27.90 18.91 -43.38
CA ASP A 296 27.46 18.05 -42.27
C ASP A 296 28.65 17.16 -41.86
N PRO A 297 28.94 16.99 -40.57
CA PRO A 297 29.95 16.03 -40.14
C PRO A 297 29.49 14.61 -40.54
N PRO A 298 30.39 13.79 -41.12
CA PRO A 298 30.01 12.45 -41.54
C PRO A 298 29.62 11.59 -40.34
N ALA A 299 28.63 10.70 -40.55
CA ALA A 299 28.25 9.68 -39.57
C ALA A 299 29.49 8.90 -39.09
N PRO A 300 29.59 8.57 -37.79
CA PRO A 300 30.74 7.84 -37.25
C PRO A 300 30.90 6.51 -38.00
N GLN A 301 32.04 6.35 -38.67
CA GLN A 301 32.40 5.08 -39.31
C GLN A 301 32.81 4.06 -38.25
N SER A 302 32.34 2.82 -38.42
CA SER A 302 32.72 1.69 -37.58
C SER A 302 34.25 1.50 -37.60
N THR A 303 34.88 1.51 -36.43
CA THR A 303 36.31 1.20 -36.29
C THR A 303 36.58 -0.22 -36.75
N THR A 304 37.58 -0.38 -37.61
CA THR A 304 38.08 -1.71 -38.01
C THR A 304 38.54 -2.50 -36.79
N LEU A 305 38.15 -3.79 -36.73
CA LEU A 305 38.55 -4.70 -35.67
C LEU A 305 40.09 -4.72 -35.52
N PRO A 306 40.62 -4.73 -34.28
CA PRO A 306 42.05 -4.96 -34.07
C PRO A 306 42.45 -6.35 -34.60
N PRO A 307 43.70 -6.53 -35.06
CA PRO A 307 44.14 -7.77 -35.70
C PRO A 307 43.92 -8.97 -34.78
N THR A 308 43.19 -9.97 -35.29
CA THR A 308 42.87 -11.20 -34.58
C THR A 308 44.13 -12.07 -34.46
N HIS A 309 44.49 -12.45 -33.24
CA HIS A 309 45.32 -13.64 -33.02
C HIS A 309 44.51 -14.89 -33.42
N PRO A 310 45.14 -15.92 -34.03
CA PRO A 310 44.42 -17.10 -34.47
C PRO A 310 43.94 -17.91 -33.26
N PHE A 311 42.65 -17.81 -32.94
CA PHE A 311 41.98 -18.75 -32.05
C PHE A 311 41.36 -19.85 -32.91
N ASN A 312 41.74 -21.09 -32.64
CA ASN A 312 41.30 -22.29 -33.34
C ASN A 312 39.93 -22.73 -32.76
N PRO A 313 38.82 -22.77 -33.52
CA PRO A 313 37.60 -23.39 -33.04
C PRO A 313 37.50 -24.78 -33.66
N THR A 314 37.61 -25.82 -32.82
CA THR A 314 37.06 -27.13 -33.16
C THR A 314 36.08 -27.52 -32.06
N LEU A 315 34.82 -27.11 -32.20
CA LEU A 315 33.70 -27.70 -31.49
C LEU A 315 32.58 -27.94 -32.50
N HIS A 316 32.34 -29.22 -32.76
CA HIS A 316 31.21 -29.69 -33.55
C HIS A 316 29.90 -29.32 -32.84
N ILE A 317 29.09 -28.47 -33.47
CA ILE A 317 27.71 -28.22 -33.05
C ILE A 317 26.82 -29.20 -33.82
N THR A 318 26.21 -30.14 -33.11
CA THR A 318 25.10 -30.95 -33.64
C THR A 318 23.84 -30.08 -33.70
N PRO A 319 23.06 -30.10 -34.80
CA PRO A 319 21.85 -29.31 -34.92
C PRO A 319 20.77 -29.81 -33.94
N VAL A 320 20.25 -28.89 -33.12
CA VAL A 320 19.10 -29.11 -32.24
C VAL A 320 17.82 -29.13 -33.11
N PRO A 321 16.84 -30.04 -32.87
CA PRO A 321 15.61 -30.08 -33.65
C PRO A 321 14.78 -28.80 -33.46
N ALA A 322 14.10 -28.37 -34.53
CA ALA A 322 13.22 -27.19 -34.50
C ALA A 322 12.08 -27.35 -33.47
N PRO A 323 11.69 -26.28 -32.74
CA PRO A 323 10.59 -26.35 -31.78
C PRO A 323 9.25 -26.62 -32.49
N ALA A 324 8.39 -27.40 -31.83
CA ALA A 324 7.01 -27.62 -32.23
C ALA A 324 6.22 -26.30 -32.32
N PRO A 325 5.15 -26.22 -33.14
CA PRO A 325 4.41 -24.98 -33.37
C PRO A 325 3.83 -24.41 -32.06
N SER A 326 4.19 -23.16 -31.76
CA SER A 326 3.77 -22.43 -30.56
C SER A 326 2.27 -22.15 -30.56
N ALA A 327 1.63 -22.31 -29.40
CA ALA A 327 0.25 -21.90 -29.15
C ALA A 327 0.01 -20.43 -29.55
N PRO A 328 -1.23 -20.03 -29.89
CA PRO A 328 -1.54 -18.66 -30.29
C PRO A 328 -1.18 -17.67 -29.17
N THR A 329 -0.33 -16.69 -29.49
CA THR A 329 0.14 -15.64 -28.57
C THR A 329 -0.99 -14.70 -28.18
N VAL A 330 -1.25 -14.56 -26.88
CA VAL A 330 -2.17 -13.56 -26.32
C VAL A 330 -1.53 -12.19 -26.43
N LYS A 331 -2.21 -11.22 -27.06
CA LYS A 331 -1.67 -9.86 -27.24
C LYS A 331 -2.45 -8.84 -26.40
N PRO A 332 -1.79 -8.12 -25.48
CA PRO A 332 -2.43 -7.05 -24.72
C PRO A 332 -2.77 -5.86 -25.63
N ALA A 333 -3.60 -4.93 -25.14
CA ALA A 333 -3.94 -3.68 -25.86
C ALA A 333 -2.69 -2.87 -26.24
N ARG A 334 -1.69 -2.89 -25.37
CA ARG A 334 -0.42 -2.23 -25.53
C ARG A 334 0.70 -3.18 -25.11
N THR A 335 1.72 -3.30 -25.95
CA THR A 335 2.95 -4.01 -25.56
C THR A 335 3.65 -3.24 -24.44
N PRO A 336 3.95 -3.85 -23.29
CA PRO A 336 4.63 -3.17 -22.20
C PRO A 336 6.05 -2.78 -22.61
N LEU A 337 6.50 -1.61 -22.16
CA LEU A 337 7.91 -1.27 -22.21
C LEU A 337 8.66 -2.06 -21.12
N LEU A 338 9.65 -2.84 -21.52
CA LEU A 338 10.44 -3.65 -20.59
C LEU A 338 11.79 -2.97 -20.33
N ARG A 339 12.16 -2.82 -19.05
CA ARG A 339 13.42 -2.19 -18.63
C ARG A 339 14.18 -3.12 -17.69
N LEU A 340 15.51 -2.99 -17.73
CA LEU A 340 16.42 -3.59 -16.77
C LEU A 340 17.21 -2.48 -16.09
N GLU A 341 17.22 -2.48 -14.78
CA GLU A 341 18.09 -1.67 -13.93
C GLU A 341 18.98 -2.61 -13.11
N LEU A 342 20.28 -2.32 -13.08
CA LEU A 342 21.27 -3.03 -12.27
C LEU A 342 21.86 -2.01 -11.30
N ARG A 343 21.50 -2.08 -10.01
CA ARG A 343 22.00 -1.12 -9.02
C ARG A 343 23.46 -1.34 -8.66
N ASP A 344 23.88 -2.61 -8.64
CA ASP A 344 25.28 -2.99 -8.50
C ASP A 344 25.64 -4.13 -9.45
N VAL A 345 26.29 -3.77 -10.54
CA VAL A 345 26.78 -4.71 -11.56
C VAL A 345 27.92 -5.60 -11.05
N SER A 346 28.61 -5.21 -9.98
CA SER A 346 29.76 -5.94 -9.43
C SER A 346 29.36 -7.07 -8.48
N SER A 347 28.11 -7.07 -8.01
CA SER A 347 27.59 -8.12 -7.13
C SER A 347 27.63 -9.50 -7.79
N ALA A 348 27.90 -10.55 -7.01
CA ALA A 348 27.94 -11.92 -7.50
C ALA A 348 26.60 -12.37 -8.12
N GLY A 349 25.48 -11.88 -7.57
CA GLY A 349 24.15 -12.10 -8.11
C GLY A 349 23.92 -11.43 -9.46
N ALA A 350 24.31 -10.16 -9.63
CA ALA A 350 24.21 -9.48 -10.93
C ALA A 350 25.09 -10.16 -11.99
N HIS A 351 26.30 -10.58 -11.63
CA HIS A 351 27.15 -11.38 -12.50
C HIS A 351 26.51 -12.73 -12.88
N ALA A 352 25.89 -13.43 -11.92
CA ALA A 352 25.19 -14.68 -12.18
C ALA A 352 23.99 -14.47 -13.12
N PHE A 353 23.19 -13.43 -12.88
CA PHE A 353 22.08 -13.06 -13.74
C PHE A 353 22.54 -12.78 -15.17
N LEU A 354 23.50 -11.86 -15.36
CA LEU A 354 24.00 -11.50 -16.68
C LEU A 354 24.65 -12.66 -17.44
N ARG A 355 25.24 -13.63 -16.71
CA ARG A 355 25.82 -14.84 -17.31
C ARG A 355 24.77 -15.86 -17.74
N LEU A 356 23.69 -16.00 -16.98
CA LEU A 356 22.72 -17.08 -17.13
C LEU A 356 21.46 -16.67 -17.90
N ILE A 357 21.14 -15.37 -17.91
CA ILE A 357 19.86 -14.82 -18.32
C ILE A 357 20.07 -13.72 -19.35
N HIS A 358 19.44 -13.88 -20.51
CA HIS A 358 19.28 -12.80 -21.46
C HIS A 358 17.99 -12.03 -21.11
N ALA A 359 18.15 -10.85 -20.49
CA ALA A 359 17.04 -10.13 -19.85
C ALA A 359 15.86 -9.84 -20.77
N SER A 360 16.13 -9.48 -22.04
CA SER A 360 15.06 -9.21 -23.02
C SER A 360 14.19 -10.44 -23.25
N ASP A 361 14.81 -11.62 -23.42
CA ASP A 361 14.08 -12.86 -23.68
C ASP A 361 13.36 -13.34 -22.43
N ALA A 362 13.99 -13.22 -21.26
CA ALA A 362 13.41 -13.63 -19.99
C ALA A 362 12.18 -12.80 -19.62
N LEU A 363 12.25 -11.47 -19.76
CA LEU A 363 11.11 -10.58 -19.49
C LEU A 363 9.99 -10.81 -20.51
N SER A 364 10.31 -10.95 -21.79
CA SER A 364 9.32 -11.22 -22.84
C SER A 364 8.63 -12.57 -22.62
N HIS A 365 9.41 -13.61 -22.29
CA HIS A 365 8.89 -14.92 -21.96
C HIS A 365 8.01 -14.92 -20.72
N ALA A 366 8.39 -14.20 -19.66
CA ALA A 366 7.57 -14.09 -18.46
C ALA A 366 6.23 -13.40 -18.75
N VAL A 367 6.23 -12.30 -19.52
CA VAL A 367 5.00 -11.64 -19.97
C VAL A 367 4.12 -12.61 -20.77
N ASP A 368 4.68 -13.26 -21.79
CA ASP A 368 3.93 -14.20 -22.63
C ASP A 368 3.36 -15.37 -21.82
N THR A 369 4.11 -15.86 -20.84
CA THR A 369 3.68 -16.94 -19.92
C THR A 369 2.48 -16.50 -19.09
N VAL A 370 2.56 -15.34 -18.43
CA VAL A 370 1.47 -14.78 -17.62
C VAL A 370 0.22 -14.54 -18.46
N LEU A 371 0.37 -13.87 -19.61
CA LEU A 371 -0.75 -13.57 -20.50
C LEU A 371 -1.39 -14.84 -21.05
N THR A 372 -0.60 -15.84 -21.39
CA THR A 372 -1.08 -17.13 -21.88
C THR A 372 -1.87 -17.88 -20.81
N HIS A 373 -1.38 -17.91 -19.58
CA HIS A 373 -2.04 -18.67 -18.51
C HIS A 373 -3.28 -17.97 -17.95
N LEU A 374 -3.26 -16.64 -17.84
CA LEU A 374 -4.35 -15.87 -17.23
C LEU A 374 -5.39 -15.32 -18.21
N TYR A 375 -5.04 -15.12 -19.49
CA TYR A 375 -5.88 -14.37 -20.43
C TYR A 375 -6.12 -15.05 -21.79
N ARG A 376 -5.69 -16.31 -21.98
CA ARG A 376 -5.98 -17.05 -23.22
C ARG A 376 -7.48 -17.15 -23.48
N GLY A 377 -7.89 -16.73 -24.67
CA GLY A 377 -9.28 -16.77 -25.12
C GLY A 377 -10.16 -15.64 -24.59
N MET A 378 -9.60 -14.68 -23.82
CA MET A 378 -10.34 -13.54 -23.30
C MET A 378 -10.31 -12.34 -24.27
N PRO A 379 -11.32 -11.45 -24.22
CA PRO A 379 -11.28 -10.18 -24.92
C PRO A 379 -10.07 -9.33 -24.51
N GLN A 380 -9.49 -8.60 -25.45
CA GLN A 380 -8.33 -7.73 -25.18
C GLN A 380 -8.64 -6.63 -24.14
N SER A 381 -9.91 -6.21 -24.03
CA SER A 381 -10.39 -5.27 -23.01
C SER A 381 -10.30 -5.80 -21.58
N ASP A 382 -10.18 -7.12 -21.41
CA ASP A 382 -10.23 -7.77 -20.11
C ASP A 382 -8.82 -7.93 -19.51
N ILE A 383 -7.78 -7.75 -20.34
CA ILE A 383 -6.37 -7.77 -19.97
C ILE A 383 -5.98 -6.41 -19.38
N PRO A 384 -5.33 -6.36 -18.20
CA PRO A 384 -4.82 -5.10 -17.64
C PRO A 384 -3.87 -4.34 -18.56
N GLY A 385 -3.89 -3.02 -18.43
CA GLY A 385 -3.20 -2.07 -19.30
C GLY A 385 -1.71 -1.85 -19.02
N THR A 386 -1.07 -2.70 -18.21
CA THR A 386 0.33 -2.57 -17.75
C THR A 386 1.25 -2.05 -18.86
N ARG A 387 1.66 -0.79 -18.72
CA ARG A 387 2.36 0.00 -19.75
C ARG A 387 3.85 -0.23 -19.72
N SER A 388 4.42 -0.55 -18.56
CA SER A 388 5.82 -0.91 -18.45
C SER A 388 6.11 -1.80 -17.25
N VAL A 389 7.20 -2.55 -17.35
CA VAL A 389 7.77 -3.34 -16.26
C VAL A 389 9.28 -3.07 -16.21
N THR A 390 9.77 -2.61 -15.06
CA THR A 390 11.21 -2.47 -14.79
C THR A 390 11.67 -3.58 -13.87
N LEU A 391 12.58 -4.45 -14.33
CA LEU A 391 13.29 -5.37 -13.46
C LEU A 391 14.49 -4.65 -12.84
N VAL A 392 14.50 -4.52 -11.53
CA VAL A 392 15.57 -3.90 -10.74
C VAL A 392 16.33 -4.99 -10.01
N LEU A 393 17.57 -5.26 -10.40
CA LEU A 393 18.47 -6.12 -9.65
C LEU A 393 19.25 -5.29 -8.65
N ARG A 394 19.09 -5.61 -7.37
CA ARG A 394 19.77 -4.94 -6.27
C ARG A 394 19.99 -5.90 -5.11
N ASP A 395 20.92 -5.56 -4.24
CA ASP A 395 20.96 -6.19 -2.92
C ASP A 395 19.78 -5.66 -2.09
N MET A 396 19.11 -6.58 -1.40
CA MET A 396 17.95 -6.33 -0.54
C MET A 396 17.65 -7.59 0.27
N ASP A 397 16.67 -7.52 1.16
CA ASP A 397 16.22 -8.68 1.90
C ASP A 397 15.17 -9.51 1.14
N GLY A 398 15.00 -10.77 1.55
CA GLY A 398 14.05 -11.69 0.91
C GLY A 398 14.45 -12.11 -0.51
N VAL A 399 13.47 -12.45 -1.33
CA VAL A 399 13.69 -13.04 -2.67
C VAL A 399 13.46 -12.01 -3.76
N ALA A 400 12.20 -11.58 -3.92
CA ALA A 400 11.79 -10.57 -4.87
C ALA A 400 10.45 -9.97 -4.42
N TYR A 401 10.06 -8.84 -5.01
CA TYR A 401 8.70 -8.30 -4.90
C TYR A 401 8.33 -7.47 -6.13
N THR A 402 7.03 -7.43 -6.43
CA THR A 402 6.44 -6.53 -7.41
C THR A 402 5.74 -5.36 -6.75
N THR A 403 5.89 -4.17 -7.32
CA THR A 403 5.18 -2.96 -6.90
C THR A 403 4.76 -2.12 -8.10
N GLY A 404 3.77 -1.25 -7.92
CA GLY A 404 3.38 -0.22 -8.89
C GLY A 404 3.81 1.17 -8.41
N LEU A 405 3.82 2.16 -9.31
CA LEU A 405 3.96 3.55 -8.87
C LEU A 405 2.64 4.02 -8.26
N GLU A 406 2.70 4.74 -7.13
CA GLU A 406 1.51 5.20 -6.39
C GLU A 406 0.53 6.02 -7.26
N LEU A 407 1.07 6.81 -8.21
CA LEU A 407 0.30 7.62 -9.16
C LEU A 407 0.10 6.92 -10.51
N ASP A 408 0.69 5.74 -10.73
CA ASP A 408 0.68 5.05 -12.01
C ASP A 408 0.86 3.54 -11.82
N ASP A 409 -0.21 2.88 -11.39
CA ASP A 409 -0.19 1.43 -11.16
C ASP A 409 0.01 0.62 -12.46
N GLU A 410 -0.10 1.24 -13.64
CA GLU A 410 0.25 0.58 -14.91
C GLU A 410 1.76 0.57 -15.18
N HIS A 411 2.57 1.26 -14.38
CA HIS A 411 4.02 1.09 -14.33
C HIS A 411 4.39 0.19 -13.15
N LYS A 412 4.96 -0.96 -13.47
CA LYS A 412 5.34 -1.97 -12.48
C LYS A 412 6.85 -2.04 -12.35
N GLU A 413 7.32 -2.33 -11.14
CA GLU A 413 8.70 -2.65 -10.84
C GLU A 413 8.77 -4.02 -10.18
N ILE A 414 9.70 -4.85 -10.64
CA ILE A 414 10.06 -6.11 -10.02
C ILE A 414 11.44 -5.90 -9.41
N HIS A 415 11.56 -5.95 -8.09
CA HIS A 415 12.84 -5.87 -7.39
C HIS A 415 13.29 -7.29 -7.08
N PHE A 416 14.49 -7.67 -7.52
CA PHE A 416 15.01 -9.03 -7.35
C PHE A 416 16.38 -8.99 -6.66
N ASN A 417 16.46 -9.66 -5.51
CA ASN A 417 17.61 -9.69 -4.64
C ASN A 417 18.82 -10.42 -5.27
N THR A 418 19.92 -9.69 -5.48
CA THR A 418 21.19 -10.24 -5.98
C THR A 418 21.87 -11.16 -4.95
N SER A 419 21.74 -10.92 -3.65
CA SER A 419 22.27 -11.81 -2.61
C SER A 419 21.53 -13.14 -2.58
N TYR A 420 20.20 -13.15 -2.73
CA TYR A 420 19.44 -14.38 -2.92
C TYR A 420 19.91 -15.14 -4.16
N ILE A 421 20.02 -14.49 -5.32
CA ILE A 421 20.51 -15.13 -6.55
C ILE A 421 21.89 -15.78 -6.33
N SER A 422 22.78 -15.10 -5.61
CA SER A 422 24.10 -15.62 -5.28
C SER A 422 24.07 -16.81 -4.31
N SER A 423 23.09 -16.87 -3.42
CA SER A 423 22.92 -17.97 -2.45
C SER A 423 22.40 -19.27 -3.09
N VAL A 424 21.71 -19.17 -4.22
CA VAL A 424 21.17 -20.32 -4.95
C VAL A 424 22.31 -21.13 -5.55
N ALA A 425 22.25 -22.45 -5.42
CA ALA A 425 23.25 -23.36 -5.97
C ALA A 425 23.44 -23.14 -7.48
N PRO A 426 24.68 -23.05 -8.00
CA PRO A 426 24.95 -22.67 -9.40
C PRO A 426 24.20 -23.49 -10.45
N ALA A 427 23.98 -24.79 -10.19
CA ALA A 427 23.25 -25.69 -11.08
C ALA A 427 21.72 -25.44 -11.16
N ARG A 428 21.18 -24.56 -10.31
CA ARG A 428 19.76 -24.21 -10.21
C ARG A 428 19.50 -22.72 -10.37
N GLN A 429 20.54 -21.90 -10.41
CA GLN A 429 20.42 -20.43 -10.46
C GLN A 429 19.55 -19.98 -11.64
N LYS A 430 19.74 -20.57 -12.82
CA LYS A 430 18.99 -20.18 -14.01
C LYS A 430 17.49 -20.44 -13.85
N GLU A 431 17.13 -21.66 -13.44
CA GLU A 431 15.74 -22.07 -13.26
C GLU A 431 15.08 -21.28 -12.12
N GLU A 432 15.82 -21.00 -11.04
CA GLU A 432 15.31 -20.22 -9.92
C GLU A 432 15.07 -18.75 -10.30
N ILE A 433 16.02 -18.12 -11.02
CA ILE A 433 15.83 -16.76 -11.54
C ILE A 433 14.60 -16.69 -12.45
N MET A 434 14.45 -17.65 -13.37
CA MET A 434 13.28 -17.69 -14.26
C MET A 434 11.97 -17.92 -13.49
N GLY A 435 11.98 -18.81 -12.50
CA GLY A 435 10.80 -19.11 -11.69
C GLY A 435 10.32 -17.91 -10.87
N VAL A 436 11.24 -17.23 -10.17
CA VAL A 436 10.93 -16.02 -9.42
C VAL A 436 10.48 -14.90 -10.37
N LEU A 437 11.14 -14.72 -11.51
CA LEU A 437 10.73 -13.70 -12.46
C LEU A 437 9.31 -13.95 -12.99
N VAL A 438 8.95 -15.20 -13.30
CA VAL A 438 7.59 -15.55 -13.71
C VAL A 438 6.59 -15.29 -12.59
N HIS A 439 6.91 -15.65 -11.35
CA HIS A 439 6.08 -15.36 -10.17
C HIS A 439 5.77 -13.87 -10.04
N GLU A 440 6.81 -13.04 -9.96
CA GLU A 440 6.65 -11.60 -9.79
C GLU A 440 5.95 -10.95 -10.99
N MET A 441 6.17 -11.47 -12.20
CA MET A 441 5.49 -11.00 -13.40
C MET A 441 3.98 -11.23 -13.35
N VAL A 442 3.50 -12.21 -12.59
CA VAL A 442 2.05 -12.43 -12.41
C VAL A 442 1.41 -11.24 -11.72
N HIS A 443 2.06 -10.70 -10.69
CA HIS A 443 1.58 -9.52 -9.94
C HIS A 443 1.46 -8.26 -10.81
N CYS A 444 2.15 -8.21 -11.96
CA CYS A 444 2.02 -7.12 -12.93
C CYS A 444 0.71 -7.17 -13.73
N TRP A 445 0.02 -8.31 -13.80
CA TRP A 445 -1.21 -8.48 -14.59
C TRP A 445 -2.36 -9.15 -13.86
N GLN A 446 -2.18 -9.85 -12.74
CA GLN A 446 -3.31 -10.51 -12.09
C GLN A 446 -4.33 -9.50 -11.54
N ARG A 447 -5.55 -9.97 -11.32
CA ARG A 447 -6.60 -9.22 -10.62
C ARG A 447 -6.55 -9.56 -9.13
N ASP A 448 -6.82 -8.56 -8.30
CA ASP A 448 -6.73 -8.64 -6.83
C ASP A 448 -8.07 -8.35 -6.13
N GLY A 449 -9.16 -8.24 -6.91
CA GLY A 449 -10.47 -7.91 -6.37
C GLY A 449 -10.52 -6.53 -5.70
N LEU A 450 -9.93 -5.51 -6.31
CA LEU A 450 -9.80 -4.16 -5.71
C LEU A 450 -9.04 -4.19 -4.38
N GLY A 451 -7.99 -5.02 -4.31
CA GLY A 451 -7.16 -5.25 -3.13
C GLY A 451 -7.83 -6.03 -2.00
N THR A 452 -8.96 -6.69 -2.24
CA THR A 452 -9.69 -7.45 -1.21
C THR A 452 -9.59 -8.97 -1.35
N ALA A 453 -8.96 -9.47 -2.43
CA ALA A 453 -8.67 -10.89 -2.54
C ALA A 453 -7.72 -11.34 -1.41
N PRO A 454 -7.90 -12.54 -0.85
CA PRO A 454 -7.00 -13.07 0.16
C PRO A 454 -5.58 -13.18 -0.41
N THR A 455 -4.57 -12.75 0.36
CA THR A 455 -3.16 -12.83 -0.06
C THR A 455 -2.77 -14.24 -0.46
N GLY A 456 -3.31 -15.27 0.20
CA GLY A 456 -3.08 -16.65 -0.18
C GLY A 456 -3.54 -17.01 -1.58
N LEU A 457 -4.68 -16.47 -2.02
CA LEU A 457 -5.16 -16.66 -3.39
C LEU A 457 -4.26 -15.91 -4.38
N THR A 458 -3.91 -14.66 -4.06
CA THR A 458 -3.00 -13.80 -4.85
C THR A 458 -1.64 -14.46 -5.07
N GLU A 459 -0.96 -14.91 -4.01
CA GLU A 459 0.33 -15.62 -4.12
C GLU A 459 0.15 -17.01 -4.74
N GLY A 460 -0.95 -17.69 -4.46
CA GLY A 460 -1.26 -19.00 -5.01
C GLY A 460 -1.43 -18.99 -6.54
N VAL A 461 -2.05 -17.93 -7.10
CA VAL A 461 -2.15 -17.74 -8.55
C VAL A 461 -0.77 -17.54 -9.17
N ALA A 462 0.10 -16.74 -8.53
CA ALA A 462 1.46 -16.53 -8.99
C ALA A 462 2.28 -17.83 -9.02
N ASP A 463 2.19 -18.62 -7.94
CA ASP A 463 2.87 -19.91 -7.85
C ASP A 463 2.26 -20.99 -8.75
N TRP A 464 0.96 -20.94 -9.00
CA TRP A 464 0.32 -21.78 -10.01
C TRP A 464 0.89 -21.47 -11.41
N VAL A 465 1.01 -20.20 -11.81
CA VAL A 465 1.63 -19.85 -13.11
C VAL A 465 3.09 -20.32 -13.17
N ARG A 466 3.86 -20.12 -12.09
CA ARG A 466 5.24 -20.62 -11.98
C ARG A 466 5.32 -22.15 -12.14
N LEU A 467 4.38 -22.88 -11.53
CA LEU A 467 4.24 -24.33 -11.68
C LEU A 467 3.96 -24.72 -13.13
N LYS A 468 3.00 -24.06 -13.80
CA LYS A 468 2.65 -24.34 -15.20
C LYS A 468 3.79 -24.02 -16.17
N ALA A 469 4.63 -23.04 -15.83
CA ALA A 469 5.83 -22.70 -16.58
C ALA A 469 6.98 -23.71 -16.40
N GLY A 470 6.83 -24.70 -15.51
CA GLY A 470 7.83 -25.73 -15.26
C GLY A 470 8.95 -25.30 -14.31
N TYR A 471 8.76 -24.20 -13.57
CA TYR A 471 9.77 -23.62 -12.67
C TYR A 471 9.49 -23.88 -11.18
N ALA A 472 8.78 -24.95 -10.84
CA ALA A 472 8.58 -25.36 -9.46
C ALA A 472 9.94 -25.66 -8.78
N PRO A 473 10.22 -25.06 -7.62
CA PRO A 473 11.37 -25.42 -6.78
C PRO A 473 11.36 -26.89 -6.37
N PRO A 474 12.53 -27.55 -6.18
CA PRO A 474 12.58 -28.98 -5.88
C PRO A 474 12.01 -29.35 -4.51
N HIS A 475 11.94 -28.37 -3.60
CA HIS A 475 11.43 -28.57 -2.25
C HIS A 475 9.89 -28.46 -2.17
N TRP A 476 9.23 -28.00 -3.23
CA TRP A 476 7.77 -27.95 -3.28
C TRP A 476 7.17 -29.34 -3.23
N LYS A 477 6.14 -29.48 -2.41
CA LYS A 477 5.43 -30.74 -2.21
C LYS A 477 3.94 -30.47 -2.09
N ARG A 478 3.12 -31.34 -2.67
CA ARG A 478 1.68 -31.38 -2.41
C ARG A 478 1.46 -31.78 -0.95
N ARG A 479 0.68 -30.98 -0.23
CA ARG A 479 0.27 -31.21 1.17
C ARG A 479 -1.05 -30.51 1.46
N THR A 480 -1.70 -30.95 2.52
CA THR A 480 -3.03 -30.51 2.97
C THR A 480 -3.05 -30.14 4.46
N ASP A 481 -1.89 -29.75 4.99
CA ASP A 481 -1.62 -29.50 6.41
C ASP A 481 -2.05 -28.11 6.92
N CYS A 482 -2.71 -27.32 6.06
CA CYS A 482 -3.12 -25.95 6.32
C CYS A 482 -4.46 -25.62 5.64
N GLU A 483 -4.89 -24.36 5.73
CA GLU A 483 -6.03 -23.83 4.98
C GLU A 483 -5.68 -23.63 3.50
N TRP A 484 -6.71 -23.57 2.65
CA TRP A 484 -6.57 -23.48 1.19
C TRP A 484 -5.85 -22.21 0.73
N ASP A 485 -5.94 -21.12 1.50
CA ASP A 485 -5.33 -19.81 1.26
C ASP A 485 -4.08 -19.58 2.11
N ALA A 486 -3.37 -20.65 2.49
CA ALA A 486 -2.04 -20.52 3.10
C ALA A 486 -1.00 -19.87 2.16
N GLY A 487 -1.33 -19.73 0.87
CA GLY A 487 -0.48 -19.13 -0.14
C GLY A 487 0.57 -20.10 -0.67
N TYR A 488 1.46 -19.53 -1.46
CA TYR A 488 2.62 -20.19 -2.04
C TYR A 488 2.31 -21.55 -2.71
N GLU A 489 3.17 -22.55 -2.52
CA GLU A 489 3.06 -23.84 -3.19
C GLU A 489 1.78 -24.60 -2.81
N ARG A 490 1.22 -24.32 -1.63
CA ARG A 490 0.01 -24.99 -1.13
C ARG A 490 -1.20 -24.60 -1.97
N THR A 491 -1.45 -23.30 -2.09
CA THR A 491 -2.52 -22.80 -2.93
C THR A 491 -2.24 -23.05 -4.41
N GLY A 492 -0.97 -22.99 -4.85
CA GLY A 492 -0.60 -23.31 -6.23
C GLY A 492 -0.99 -24.74 -6.67
N TYR A 493 -0.74 -25.75 -5.83
CA TYR A 493 -1.14 -27.14 -6.12
C TYR A 493 -2.65 -27.38 -5.99
N PHE A 494 -3.32 -26.66 -5.11
CA PHE A 494 -4.78 -26.67 -5.04
C PHE A 494 -5.41 -26.17 -6.34
N LEU A 495 -4.90 -25.05 -6.87
CA LEU A 495 -5.36 -24.50 -8.14
C LEU A 495 -5.06 -25.43 -9.32
N GLU A 496 -3.92 -26.15 -9.31
CA GLU A 496 -3.63 -27.20 -10.30
C GLU A 496 -4.64 -28.35 -10.25
N TRP A 497 -5.05 -28.78 -9.05
CA TRP A 497 -6.07 -29.79 -8.89
C TRP A 497 -7.44 -29.29 -9.39
N LEU A 498 -7.81 -28.05 -9.07
CA LEU A 498 -9.04 -27.45 -9.58
C LEU A 498 -9.10 -27.44 -11.10
N GLU A 499 -7.98 -27.22 -11.80
CA GLU A 499 -7.98 -27.30 -13.27
C GLU A 499 -8.38 -28.68 -13.79
N LYS A 500 -7.97 -29.75 -13.09
CA LYS A 500 -8.30 -31.12 -13.47
C LYS A 500 -9.78 -31.42 -13.25
N GLU A 501 -10.33 -30.96 -12.13
CA GLU A 501 -11.70 -31.28 -11.73
C GLU A 501 -12.76 -30.32 -12.29
N HIS A 502 -12.41 -29.05 -12.49
CA HIS A 502 -13.33 -27.97 -12.87
C HIS A 502 -12.97 -27.29 -14.21
N GLY A 503 -11.98 -27.84 -14.93
CA GLY A 503 -11.59 -27.43 -16.28
C GLY A 503 -10.35 -26.53 -16.34
N GLU A 504 -9.59 -26.63 -17.44
CA GLU A 504 -8.33 -25.92 -17.69
C GLU A 504 -8.43 -24.38 -17.71
N ASP A 505 -9.64 -23.82 -17.60
CA ASP A 505 -9.89 -22.39 -17.55
C ASP A 505 -10.28 -21.87 -16.16
N VAL A 506 -10.42 -22.74 -15.16
CA VAL A 506 -10.94 -22.35 -13.84
C VAL A 506 -10.13 -21.23 -13.19
N VAL A 507 -8.79 -21.27 -13.24
CA VAL A 507 -7.95 -20.22 -12.66
C VAL A 507 -8.10 -18.90 -13.43
N ARG A 508 -8.31 -18.96 -14.76
CA ARG A 508 -8.65 -17.77 -15.57
C ARG A 508 -10.01 -17.20 -15.17
N ARG A 509 -10.99 -18.06 -14.93
CA ARG A 509 -12.34 -17.64 -14.48
C ARG A 509 -12.29 -17.02 -13.09
N ILE A 510 -11.49 -17.58 -12.17
CA ILE A 510 -11.24 -16.99 -10.85
C ILE A 510 -10.61 -15.60 -10.99
N ASN A 511 -9.50 -15.48 -11.74
CA ASN A 511 -8.87 -14.18 -12.02
C ASN A 511 -9.84 -13.19 -12.68
N GLY A 512 -10.69 -13.65 -13.60
CA GLY A 512 -11.73 -12.86 -14.23
C GLY A 512 -12.85 -12.40 -13.27
N ALA A 513 -13.24 -13.25 -12.32
CA ALA A 513 -14.25 -12.95 -11.31
C ALA A 513 -13.82 -11.88 -10.30
N LEU A 514 -12.51 -11.63 -10.20
CA LEU A 514 -11.88 -10.55 -9.42
C LEU A 514 -11.82 -9.22 -10.18
N ARG A 515 -12.33 -9.15 -11.42
CA ARG A 515 -12.26 -7.93 -12.22
C ARG A 515 -13.21 -6.86 -11.71
N ALA A 516 -12.66 -5.69 -11.37
CA ALA A 516 -13.40 -4.46 -11.08
C ALA A 516 -14.50 -4.60 -10.00
N CYS A 517 -14.33 -5.53 -9.07
CA CYS A 517 -15.23 -5.76 -7.95
C CYS A 517 -14.46 -6.27 -6.73
N LYS A 518 -15.04 -6.14 -5.53
CA LYS A 518 -14.48 -6.71 -4.30
C LYS A 518 -14.59 -8.24 -4.35
N TYR A 519 -13.63 -8.92 -3.73
CA TYR A 519 -13.67 -10.36 -3.52
C TYR A 519 -14.82 -10.71 -2.59
N GLU A 520 -15.63 -11.66 -3.03
CA GLU A 520 -16.70 -12.25 -2.26
C GLU A 520 -16.58 -13.76 -2.43
N GLU A 521 -16.12 -14.44 -1.38
CA GLU A 521 -15.72 -15.85 -1.40
C GLU A 521 -16.81 -16.73 -2.06
N GLU A 522 -18.02 -16.72 -1.50
CA GLU A 522 -19.12 -17.54 -1.99
C GLU A 522 -19.43 -17.30 -3.47
N ARG A 523 -19.44 -16.04 -3.92
CA ARG A 523 -19.72 -15.68 -5.32
C ARG A 523 -18.64 -16.22 -6.24
N VAL A 524 -17.37 -15.87 -5.97
CA VAL A 524 -16.23 -16.23 -6.84
C VAL A 524 -16.14 -17.74 -7.00
N TRP A 525 -16.20 -18.49 -5.89
CA TRP A 525 -16.03 -19.93 -5.93
C TRP A 525 -17.23 -20.66 -6.51
N LYS A 526 -18.47 -20.25 -6.22
CA LYS A 526 -19.66 -20.87 -6.82
C LYS A 526 -19.79 -20.56 -8.31
N GLU A 527 -19.50 -19.33 -8.75
CA GLU A 527 -19.51 -18.98 -10.17
C GLU A 527 -18.44 -19.76 -10.96
N CYS A 528 -17.26 -19.99 -10.35
CA CYS A 528 -16.17 -20.67 -11.01
C CYS A 528 -16.26 -22.21 -10.93
N CYS A 529 -16.65 -22.76 -9.78
CA CYS A 529 -16.53 -24.20 -9.52
C CYS A 529 -17.87 -24.87 -9.21
N GLY A 530 -18.95 -24.10 -9.06
CA GLY A 530 -20.28 -24.59 -8.65
C GLY A 530 -20.39 -24.90 -7.14
N LYS A 531 -19.32 -24.72 -6.38
CA LYS A 531 -19.19 -25.06 -4.95
C LYS A 531 -18.46 -23.97 -4.18
N GLY A 532 -18.62 -23.94 -2.86
CA GLY A 532 -17.84 -23.07 -1.98
C GLY A 532 -16.41 -23.58 -1.78
N VAL A 533 -15.45 -22.69 -1.52
CA VAL A 533 -14.03 -23.07 -1.42
C VAL A 533 -13.72 -24.07 -0.32
N LYS A 534 -14.45 -24.01 0.80
CA LYS A 534 -14.29 -24.96 1.90
C LYS A 534 -14.65 -26.39 1.49
N GLU A 535 -15.70 -26.54 0.69
CA GLU A 535 -16.10 -27.85 0.15
C GLU A 535 -15.05 -28.38 -0.84
N LEU A 536 -14.58 -27.51 -1.73
CA LEU A 536 -13.53 -27.83 -2.71
C LEU A 536 -12.22 -28.23 -2.02
N TRP A 537 -11.84 -27.53 -0.95
CA TRP A 537 -10.64 -27.85 -0.18
C TRP A 537 -10.74 -29.23 0.46
N GLU A 538 -11.87 -29.56 1.10
CA GLU A 538 -12.08 -30.88 1.68
C GLU A 538 -12.11 -32.00 0.63
N GLU A 539 -12.58 -31.73 -0.58
CA GLU A 539 -12.49 -32.67 -1.71
C GLU A 539 -11.04 -32.88 -2.16
N TYR A 540 -10.26 -31.80 -2.25
CA TYR A 540 -8.83 -31.89 -2.53
C TYR A 540 -8.09 -32.71 -1.47
N LYS A 541 -8.39 -32.51 -0.17
CA LYS A 541 -7.78 -33.28 0.92
C LYS A 541 -8.04 -34.78 0.76
N LYS A 542 -9.28 -35.17 0.48
CA LYS A 542 -9.66 -36.57 0.27
C LYS A 542 -8.94 -37.17 -0.94
N CYS A 543 -8.93 -36.44 -2.06
CA CYS A 543 -8.21 -36.88 -3.27
C CYS A 543 -6.72 -37.11 -2.99
N PHE A 544 -6.08 -36.19 -2.26
CA PHE A 544 -4.67 -36.33 -1.86
C PHE A 544 -4.41 -37.53 -0.94
N GLU A 545 -5.30 -37.79 0.03
CA GLU A 545 -5.20 -38.96 0.92
C GLU A 545 -5.39 -40.29 0.18
N GLU A 546 -6.22 -40.32 -0.86
CA GLU A 546 -6.42 -41.50 -1.71
C GLU A 546 -5.22 -41.76 -2.62
N GLU A 547 -4.61 -40.72 -3.19
CA GLU A 547 -3.38 -40.82 -4.00
C GLU A 547 -2.14 -41.20 -3.18
N SER A 548 -2.16 -40.94 -1.86
CA SER A 548 -1.04 -41.21 -0.95
C SER A 548 -1.06 -42.61 -0.33
N LYS A 549 -2.10 -43.41 -0.61
CA LYS A 549 -2.21 -44.83 -0.24
C LYS A 549 -1.76 -45.73 -1.39
#